data_AF-A0A8X6GJA4-F1
#
_entry.id   AF-A0A8X6GJA4-F1
#
_cell.length_a   1.000
_cell.length_b   1.000
_cell.length_c   1.000
_cell.angle_alpha   90.00
_cell.angle_beta   90.00
_cell.angle_gamma   90.00
#
_symmetry.space_group_name_H-M   'P 1'
#
loop_
_entity.id
_entity.type
_entity.pdbx_description
1 polymer ?
#
loop_
_entity_poly.entity_id
_entity_poly.type
_entity_poly.pdbx_seq_one_letter_code
_entity_poly.pdbx_strand_id
1 'polypeptide(L)'
;MRHKDGQDPRQRLDQLLTCQVFSRLRAENAKVLTRVVPVSGDISLPELGLSQSDTNMLTRLVSVVFHSAATVRFDEPLKKSVELNLLGTQRVLQLCQKMTKLA
;
A
#
# COMPACT_ATOMS: atom_id res chain seq x y z
N MET A 1 0.15 1.00 -3.73
CA MET A 1 -0.83 0.21 -4.50
C MET A 1 -0.30 0.10 -5.92
N ARG A 2 -0.21 -1.12 -6.44
CA ARG A 2 0.42 -1.38 -7.74
C ARG A 2 -0.51 -0.99 -8.88
N HIS A 3 0.06 -0.55 -10.01
CA HIS A 3 -0.67 -0.59 -11.27
C HIS A 3 -0.98 -2.06 -11.61
N LYS A 4 -2.21 -2.34 -12.03
CA LYS A 4 -2.64 -3.70 -12.36
C LYS A 4 -3.75 -3.65 -13.39
N ASP A 5 -3.68 -4.51 -14.40
CA ASP A 5 -4.72 -4.67 -15.42
C ASP A 5 -5.06 -3.35 -16.13
N GLY A 6 -4.04 -2.51 -16.37
CA GLY A 6 -4.19 -1.18 -16.99
C GLY A 6 -4.76 -0.09 -16.08
N GLN A 7 -5.12 -0.41 -14.84
CA GLN A 7 -5.70 0.55 -13.90
C GLN A 7 -4.64 1.22 -13.02
N ASP A 8 -4.80 2.52 -12.82
CA ASP A 8 -3.99 3.30 -11.88
C ASP A 8 -4.48 3.14 -10.42
N PRO A 9 -3.65 3.48 -9.42
CA PRO A 9 -4.01 3.36 -8.01
C PRO A 9 -5.30 4.06 -7.58
N ARG A 10 -5.67 5.19 -8.20
CA ARG A 10 -6.91 5.92 -7.88
C ARG A 10 -8.11 5.16 -8.41
N GLN A 11 -8.08 4.75 -9.67
CA GLN A 11 -9.15 3.94 -10.28
C GLN A 11 -9.39 2.65 -9.48
N ARG A 12 -8.32 1.98 -9.07
CA ARG A 12 -8.42 0.76 -8.26
C ARG A 12 -8.98 1.04 -6.86
N LEU A 13 -8.64 2.18 -6.24
CA LEU A 13 -9.23 2.58 -4.95
C LEU A 13 -10.73 2.87 -5.11
N ASP A 14 -11.11 3.65 -6.13
CA ASP A 14 -12.50 4.01 -6.38
C ASP A 14 -13.36 2.75 -6.55
N GLN A 15 -12.87 1.77 -7.31
CA GLN A 15 -13.52 0.47 -7.45
C GLN A 15 -13.63 -0.27 -6.10
N LEU A 16 -12.56 -0.33 -5.31
CA LEU A 16 -12.55 -1.00 -4.01
C LEU A 16 -13.57 -0.36 -3.04
N LEU A 17 -13.69 0.96 -3.06
CA LEU A 17 -14.64 1.70 -2.23
C LEU A 17 -16.11 1.48 -2.62
N THR A 18 -16.39 0.85 -3.77
CA THR A 18 -17.74 0.40 -4.14
C THR A 18 -18.14 -0.93 -3.50
N CYS A 19 -17.18 -1.72 -2.99
CA CYS A 19 -17.46 -3.03 -2.41
C CYS A 19 -18.50 -2.97 -1.27
N GLN A 20 -19.25 -4.07 -1.09
CA GLN A 20 -20.33 -4.15 -0.10
C GLN A 20 -19.88 -3.89 1.34
N VAL A 21 -18.61 -4.20 1.67
CA VAL A 21 -18.04 -3.93 3.00
C VAL A 21 -18.07 -2.44 3.38
N PHE A 22 -18.07 -1.52 2.39
CA PHE A 22 -18.18 -0.08 2.61
C PHE A 22 -19.62 0.46 2.49
N SER A 23 -20.63 -0.40 2.29
CA SER A 23 -22.04 0.02 2.09
C SER A 23 -22.57 0.88 3.22
N ARG A 24 -22.37 0.45 4.47
CA ARG A 24 -22.77 1.21 5.67
C ARG A 24 -22.10 2.57 5.74
N LEU A 25 -20.79 2.64 5.46
CA LEU A 25 -20.06 3.92 5.45
C LEU A 25 -20.55 4.86 4.36
N ARG A 26 -20.88 4.35 3.16
CA ARG A 26 -21.47 5.15 2.09
C ARG A 26 -22.85 5.70 2.46
N ALA A 27 -23.67 4.91 3.17
CA ALA A 27 -25.01 5.30 3.59
C ALA A 27 -25.00 6.29 4.76
N GLU A 28 -24.18 6.06 5.78
CA GLU A 28 -24.16 6.86 7.00
C GLU A 28 -23.25 8.09 6.90
N ASN A 29 -22.08 7.98 6.26
CA ASN A 29 -21.12 9.09 6.16
C ASN A 29 -20.08 8.90 5.04
N ALA A 30 -20.50 9.10 3.78
CA ALA A 30 -19.63 8.92 2.61
C ALA A 30 -18.35 9.78 2.65
N LYS A 31 -18.35 10.93 3.34
CA LYS A 31 -17.19 11.82 3.46
C LYS A 31 -16.00 11.18 4.15
N VAL A 32 -16.20 10.16 5.00
CA VAL A 32 -15.09 9.43 5.64
C VAL A 32 -14.19 8.73 4.62
N LEU A 33 -14.74 8.32 3.47
CA LEU A 33 -13.98 7.62 2.44
C LEU A 33 -12.90 8.50 1.79
N THR A 34 -13.06 9.83 1.82
CA THR A 34 -12.04 10.75 1.28
C THR A 34 -10.76 10.79 2.12
N ARG A 35 -10.75 10.15 3.30
CA ARG A 35 -9.55 10.01 4.13
C ARG A 35 -8.59 8.95 3.61
N VAL A 36 -9.03 8.09 2.69
CA VAL A 36 -8.20 7.07 2.07
C VAL A 36 -7.47 7.67 0.88
N VAL A 37 -6.14 7.74 0.96
CA VAL A 37 -5.29 8.28 -0.12
C VAL A 37 -4.48 7.14 -0.73
N PRO A 38 -4.68 6.80 -2.01
CA PRO A 38 -3.90 5.76 -2.66
C PRO A 38 -2.53 6.31 -3.04
N VAL A 39 -1.47 5.60 -2.65
CA VAL A 39 -0.10 5.90 -3.08
C VAL A 39 0.34 4.85 -4.10
N SER A 40 0.91 5.26 -5.22
CA SER A 40 1.46 4.34 -6.22
C SER A 40 2.70 3.64 -5.64
N GLY A 41 2.80 2.32 -5.81
CA GLY A 41 3.99 1.59 -5.37
C GLY A 41 3.86 0.08 -5.48
N ASP A 42 4.99 -0.60 -5.56
CA ASP A 42 5.16 -2.05 -5.68
C ASP A 42 6.24 -2.56 -4.72
N ILE A 43 5.87 -3.52 -3.87
CA ILE A 43 6.73 -4.06 -2.83
C ILE A 43 7.90 -4.89 -3.37
N SER A 44 7.80 -5.40 -4.61
CA SER A 44 8.92 -6.10 -5.26
C SER A 44 9.94 -5.15 -5.89
N LEU A 45 9.67 -3.84 -5.95
CA LEU A 45 10.58 -2.88 -6.56
C LEU A 45 11.50 -2.22 -5.52
N PRO A 46 12.72 -1.81 -5.91
CA PRO A 46 13.55 -0.94 -5.09
C PRO A 46 12.78 0.28 -4.60
N GLU A 47 13.01 0.66 -3.34
CA GLU A 47 12.32 1.80 -2.70
C GLU A 47 10.79 1.75 -2.82
N LEU A 48 10.24 0.53 -2.90
CA LEU A 48 8.81 0.25 -3.05
C LEU A 48 8.20 0.84 -4.34
N GLY A 49 9.02 1.21 -5.33
CA GLY A 49 8.57 1.89 -6.54
C GLY A 49 7.89 3.24 -6.29
N LEU A 50 8.21 3.89 -5.16
CA LEU A 50 7.63 5.18 -4.79
C LEU A 50 8.28 6.30 -5.60
N SER A 51 7.49 7.34 -5.86
CA SER A 51 8.06 8.62 -6.31
C SER A 51 8.81 9.31 -5.15
N GLN A 52 9.71 10.24 -5.47
CA GLN A 52 10.38 11.04 -4.44
C GLN A 52 9.38 11.88 -3.64
N SER A 53 8.35 12.42 -4.29
CA SER A 53 7.28 13.18 -3.63
C SER A 53 6.50 12.33 -2.64
N ASP A 54 6.14 11.11 -3.02
CA ASP A 54 5.42 10.18 -2.13
C ASP A 54 6.31 9.75 -0.96
N THR A 55 7.58 9.44 -1.23
CA THR A 55 8.56 9.08 -0.20
C THR A 55 8.69 10.20 0.84
N ASN A 56 8.80 11.46 0.41
CA ASN A 56 8.88 12.61 1.30
C ASN A 56 7.59 12.82 2.10
N MET A 57 6.43 12.66 1.45
CA MET A 57 5.13 12.76 2.11
C MET A 57 4.98 11.70 3.21
N LEU A 58 5.26 10.43 2.90
CA LEU A 58 5.15 9.32 3.84
C LEU A 58 6.11 9.49 5.03
N THR A 59 7.37 9.82 4.75
CA THR A 59 8.42 10.09 5.75
C THR A 59 8.02 11.18 6.76
N ARG A 60 7.32 12.22 6.31
CA ARG A 60 6.94 13.36 7.16
C ARG A 60 5.63 13.17 7.92
N LEU A 61 4.70 12.39 7.38
CA LEU A 61 3.31 12.37 7.84
C LEU A 61 2.90 11.09 8.55
N VAL A 62 3.50 9.93 8.23
CA VAL A 62 3.08 8.64 8.77
C VAL A 62 3.63 8.43 10.18
N SER A 63 2.74 8.02 11.09
CA SER A 63 3.07 7.70 12.49
C SER A 63 2.84 6.24 12.88
N VAL A 64 2.10 5.49 12.07
CA VAL A 64 1.81 4.07 12.27
C VAL A 64 1.81 3.37 10.92
N VAL A 65 2.45 2.20 10.83
CA VAL A 65 2.51 1.40 9.61
C VAL A 65 1.87 0.04 9.85
N PHE A 66 0.87 -0.29 9.03
CA PHE A 66 0.30 -1.64 8.94
C PHE A 66 0.82 -2.31 7.68
N HIS A 67 1.65 -3.34 7.82
CA HIS A 67 2.18 -4.09 6.69
C HIS A 67 1.41 -5.38 6.48
N SER A 68 0.54 -5.40 5.47
CA SER A 68 -0.28 -6.56 5.09
C SER A 68 -0.02 -7.02 3.65
N ALA A 69 0.98 -6.46 2.97
CA ALA A 69 1.28 -6.81 1.59
C ALA A 69 2.13 -8.10 1.55
N ALA A 70 1.56 -9.16 1.00
CA ALA A 70 2.20 -10.46 0.84
C ALA A 70 1.60 -11.24 -0.34
N THR A 71 2.27 -12.31 -0.73
CA THR A 71 1.69 -13.40 -1.51
C THR A 71 1.50 -14.62 -0.61
N VAL A 72 0.33 -15.25 -0.70
CA VAL A 72 -0.08 -16.41 0.14
C VAL A 72 -0.28 -17.67 -0.70
N ARG A 73 0.38 -17.77 -1.85
CA ARG A 73 0.32 -18.94 -2.72
C ARG A 73 1.29 -20.02 -2.25
N PHE A 74 0.76 -21.19 -1.96
CA PHE A 74 1.54 -22.35 -1.49
C PHE A 74 2.34 -23.02 -2.62
N ASP A 75 1.94 -22.81 -3.86
CA ASP A 75 2.52 -23.39 -5.08
C ASP A 75 3.49 -22.43 -5.78
N GLU A 76 3.78 -21.25 -5.22
CA GLU A 76 4.70 -20.32 -5.88
C GLU A 76 6.17 -20.68 -5.65
N PRO A 77 7.04 -20.40 -6.64
CA PRO A 77 8.47 -20.64 -6.49
C PRO A 77 9.06 -19.89 -5.30
N LEU A 78 9.90 -20.57 -4.49
CA LEU A 78 10.51 -20.00 -3.29
C LEU A 78 11.16 -18.63 -3.52
N LYS A 79 11.88 -18.47 -4.65
CA LYS A 79 12.53 -17.21 -5.01
C LYS A 79 11.54 -16.04 -5.05
N LYS A 80 10.32 -16.28 -5.54
CA LYS A 80 9.28 -15.25 -5.65
C LYS A 80 8.67 -14.94 -4.27
N SER A 81 8.46 -15.96 -3.44
CA SER A 81 8.02 -15.77 -2.05
C SER A 81 9.03 -14.98 -1.23
N VAL A 82 10.33 -15.25 -1.40
CA VAL A 82 11.42 -14.51 -0.75
C VAL A 82 11.42 -13.06 -1.21
N GLU A 83 11.29 -12.81 -2.52
CA GLU A 83 11.26 -11.45 -3.06
C GLU A 83 10.11 -10.61 -2.49
N LEU A 84 8.91 -11.17 -2.44
CA LEU A 84 7.71 -10.44 -2.02
C LEU A 84 7.55 -10.36 -0.50
N ASN A 85 7.69 -11.48 0.20
CA ASN A 85 7.34 -11.55 1.62
C ASN A 85 8.53 -11.19 2.52
N LEU A 86 9.75 -11.57 2.16
CA LEU A 86 10.95 -11.28 2.97
C LEU A 86 11.56 -9.93 2.57
N LEU A 87 12.05 -9.83 1.33
CA LEU A 87 12.73 -8.61 0.86
C LEU A 87 11.76 -7.43 0.77
N GLY A 88 10.51 -7.68 0.38
CA GLY A 88 9.45 -6.69 0.44
C GLY A 88 9.24 -6.09 1.84
N THR A 89 9.20 -6.94 2.87
CA THR A 89 9.11 -6.48 4.27
C THR A 89 10.35 -5.68 4.67
N GLN A 90 11.55 -6.11 4.27
CA GLN A 90 12.78 -5.36 4.53
C GLN A 90 12.74 -3.95 3.90
N ARG A 91 12.21 -3.80 2.68
CA ARG A 91 12.05 -2.49 2.03
C ARG A 91 11.06 -1.58 2.76
N VAL A 92 9.96 -2.15 3.28
CA VAL A 92 9.02 -1.41 4.12
C VAL A 92 9.70 -0.92 5.39
N LEU A 93 10.49 -1.77 6.06
CA LEU A 93 11.25 -1.38 7.25
C LEU A 93 12.27 -0.27 6.95
N GLN A 94 12.95 -0.33 5.80
CA GLN A 94 13.87 0.73 5.36
C GLN A 94 13.17 2.07 5.16
N LEU A 95 11.93 2.08 4.65
CA LEU A 95 11.12 3.31 4.58
C LEU A 95 10.73 3.78 5.99
N CYS A 96 10.31 2.86 6.87
CA CYS A 96 9.92 3.15 8.24
C CYS A 96 11.04 3.84 9.03
N GLN A 97 12.29 3.42 8.85
CA GLN A 97 13.47 4.06 9.48
C GLN A 97 13.65 5.53 9.10
N LYS A 98 13.10 5.96 7.96
CA LYS A 98 13.14 7.36 7.52
C LYS A 98 11.99 8.18 8.14
N MET A 99 10.94 7.55 8.66
CA MET A 99 9.72 8.23 9.12
C MET A 99 9.94 8.97 10.44
N THR A 100 9.68 10.28 10.41
CA THR A 100 9.97 11.20 11.54
C THR A 100 8.94 11.17 12.67
N LYS A 101 7.77 10.56 12.45
CA LYS A 101 6.66 10.50 13.41
C LYS A 101 6.29 9.07 13.80
N LEU A 102 7.04 8.08 13.32
CA LEU A 102 6.76 6.68 13.59
C LEU A 102 7.01 6.40 15.07
N ALA A 103 5.96 5.93 15.76
CA ALA A 103 5.97 5.64 17.19
C ALA A 103 6.80 4.40 17.54
#